data_AF-A0A6B9F035-F1
#
_entry.id   AF-A0A6B9F035-F1
#
_cell.length_a   1.000
_cell.length_b   1.000
_cell.length_c   1.000
_cell.angle_alpha   90.00
_cell.angle_beta   90.00
_cell.angle_gamma   90.00
#
_symmetry.space_group_name_H-M   'P 1'
#
loop_
_entity.id
_entity.type
_entity.pdbx_description
1 polymer ?
#
loop_
_entity_poly.entity_id
_entity_poly.type
_entity_poly.pdbx_seq_one_letter_code
_entity_poly.pdbx_strand_id
1 'polypeptide(L)'
;MSPEFGVDEATALLLDERDYDSPLREKEFHKLLYFIKHELEERGIDTDIPYYWYLYGTVTPTSKTQVSITEAADGGSKVDCPIEPDTLDAEPDTVGVARDAVKEVLLRYYEMGGLQPLTDRMYEDAPYQVQREFRELDKQLRTAAEDHPDILDDGYDRSAIRRTLSRIVKSFPTDEFPHLESDLYLWYNVMSTELDQPDEFYSVNEMLSLSGAFWTVFMIEVAQEEHSDITVEEVRNEIGDDDVDRFQERMRSRLENKKAEQTKYGPRLERDETVRAAQDAVSEALVGFSTH
;
A
#
# COMPACT_ATOMS: atom_id res chain seq x y z
N MET A 1 -11.91 31.21 -1.82
CA MET A 1 -10.55 31.76 -1.93
C MET A 1 -9.73 30.67 -2.60
N SER A 2 -8.71 31.00 -3.38
CA SER A 2 -7.83 29.95 -3.91
C SER A 2 -7.02 29.38 -2.74
N PRO A 3 -6.75 28.07 -2.73
CA PRO A 3 -5.92 27.43 -1.70
C PRO A 3 -4.54 28.10 -1.64
N GLU A 4 -3.97 28.24 -0.43
CA GLU A 4 -2.71 28.94 -0.23
C GLU A 4 -1.50 28.05 -0.56
N PHE A 5 -1.64 26.74 -0.37
CA PHE A 5 -0.58 25.76 -0.63
C PHE A 5 -1.13 24.52 -1.36
N GLY A 6 -0.52 24.18 -2.49
CA GLY A 6 -0.79 22.97 -3.25
C GLY A 6 0.36 21.96 -3.17
N VAL A 7 0.28 20.94 -4.04
CA VAL A 7 1.29 19.88 -4.14
C VAL A 7 2.66 20.45 -4.47
N ASP A 8 2.75 21.40 -5.40
CA ASP A 8 4.02 21.95 -5.86
C ASP A 8 4.73 22.74 -4.75
N GLU A 9 4.02 23.63 -4.04
CA GLU A 9 4.57 24.46 -2.97
C GLU A 9 5.03 23.61 -1.77
N ALA A 10 4.21 22.63 -1.37
CA ALA A 10 4.56 21.70 -0.30
C ALA A 10 5.78 20.84 -0.67
N THR A 11 5.88 20.41 -1.93
CA THR A 11 7.02 19.62 -2.41
C THR A 11 8.29 20.44 -2.47
N ALA A 12 8.22 21.70 -2.92
CA ALA A 12 9.36 22.61 -2.94
C ALA A 12 9.95 22.81 -1.53
N LEU A 13 9.09 23.09 -0.55
CA LEU A 13 9.51 23.21 0.85
C LEU A 13 10.05 21.88 1.41
N LEU A 14 9.40 20.76 1.09
CA LEU A 14 9.84 19.44 1.53
C LEU A 14 11.25 19.11 1.02
N LEU A 15 11.55 19.38 -0.24
CA LEU A 15 12.87 19.10 -0.82
C LEU A 15 13.95 20.04 -0.27
N ASP A 16 13.62 21.29 0.02
CA ASP A 16 14.56 22.29 0.58
C ASP A 16 14.93 22.00 2.04
N GLU A 17 13.98 21.54 2.85
CA GLU A 17 14.18 21.29 4.29
C GLU A 17 14.75 19.90 4.61
N ARG A 18 14.99 19.08 3.59
CA ARG A 18 15.40 17.68 3.78
C ARG A 18 16.91 17.55 3.99
N ASP A 19 17.31 17.03 5.15
CA ASP A 19 18.71 16.87 5.55
C ASP A 19 19.51 15.74 4.84
N TYR A 20 18.92 15.01 3.89
CA TYR A 20 19.54 13.82 3.28
C TYR A 20 19.90 14.00 1.81
N ASP A 21 21.13 13.62 1.45
CA ASP A 21 21.64 13.62 0.06
C ASP A 21 21.02 12.53 -0.83
N SER A 22 20.37 11.52 -0.23
CA SER A 22 19.68 10.49 -1.01
C SER A 22 18.55 11.10 -1.85
N PRO A 23 18.04 10.42 -2.88
CA PRO A 23 16.78 10.83 -3.50
C PRO A 23 15.59 10.62 -2.56
N LEU A 24 14.64 11.57 -2.52
CA LEU A 24 13.32 11.33 -1.93
C LEU A 24 12.56 10.31 -2.80
N ARG A 25 12.13 9.20 -2.19
CA ARG A 25 11.42 8.14 -2.90
C ARG A 25 9.93 8.45 -3.00
N GLU A 26 9.32 8.00 -4.08
CA GLU A 26 7.87 8.15 -4.34
C GLU A 26 6.99 7.71 -3.16
N LYS A 27 7.27 6.53 -2.58
CA LYS A 27 6.50 6.02 -1.44
C LYS A 27 6.62 6.86 -0.18
N GLU A 28 7.76 7.52 0.02
CA GLU A 28 7.98 8.44 1.14
C GLU A 28 7.25 9.75 0.86
N PHE A 29 7.39 10.27 -0.36
CA PHE A 29 6.78 11.50 -0.83
C PHE A 29 5.28 11.54 -0.62
N HIS A 30 4.52 10.56 -1.11
CA HIS A 30 3.07 10.56 -0.94
C HIS A 30 2.65 10.58 0.53
N LYS A 31 3.39 9.87 1.39
CA LYS A 31 3.08 9.82 2.82
C LYS A 31 3.42 11.10 3.54
N LEU A 32 4.56 11.69 3.22
CA LEU A 32 4.97 12.97 3.77
C LEU A 32 3.99 14.07 3.36
N LEU A 33 3.54 14.10 2.10
CA LEU A 33 2.53 15.08 1.66
C LEU A 33 1.21 14.96 2.41
N TYR A 34 0.73 13.74 2.67
CA TYR A 34 -0.47 13.53 3.48
C TYR A 34 -0.33 14.15 4.88
N PHE A 35 0.79 13.89 5.58
CA PHE A 35 1.00 14.47 6.91
C PHE A 35 1.28 15.97 6.87
N ILE A 36 1.95 16.47 5.83
CA ILE A 36 2.16 17.92 5.62
C ILE A 36 0.82 18.62 5.44
N LYS A 37 -0.08 18.06 4.61
CA LYS A 37 -1.45 18.59 4.44
C LYS A 37 -2.13 18.76 5.80
N HIS A 38 -2.16 17.71 6.61
CA HIS A 38 -2.82 17.76 7.91
C HIS A 38 -2.16 18.75 8.87
N GLU A 39 -0.83 18.80 8.93
CA GLU A 39 -0.11 19.74 9.79
C GLU A 39 -0.32 21.20 9.34
N LEU A 40 -0.45 21.47 8.03
CA LEU A 40 -0.79 22.79 7.50
C LEU A 40 -2.23 23.19 7.86
N GLU A 41 -3.20 22.29 7.67
CA GLU A 41 -4.61 22.51 8.01
C GLU A 41 -4.80 22.74 9.52
N GLU A 42 -4.10 21.99 10.38
CA GLU A 42 -4.09 22.18 11.83
C GLU A 42 -3.57 23.57 12.24
N ARG A 43 -2.67 24.15 11.43
CA ARG A 43 -2.12 25.50 11.62
C ARG A 43 -2.96 26.58 10.93
N GLY A 44 -4.07 26.21 10.31
CA GLY A 44 -5.02 27.13 9.68
C GLY A 44 -4.60 27.62 8.30
N ILE A 45 -3.68 26.92 7.63
CA ILE A 45 -3.32 27.16 6.23
C ILE A 45 -4.22 26.31 5.34
N ASP A 46 -4.89 26.96 4.39
CA ASP A 46 -5.76 26.27 3.43
C ASP A 46 -4.92 25.52 2.38
N THR A 47 -5.23 24.24 2.15
CA THR A 47 -4.42 23.38 1.28
C THR A 47 -5.26 22.65 0.22
N ASP A 48 -4.70 22.54 -0.98
CA ASP A 48 -5.25 21.75 -2.09
C ASP A 48 -4.23 20.69 -2.51
N ILE A 49 -3.88 19.86 -1.52
CA ILE A 49 -3.08 18.67 -1.70
C ILE A 49 -4.06 17.50 -1.76
N PRO A 50 -4.45 17.03 -2.95
CA PRO A 50 -5.35 15.89 -3.06
C PRO A 50 -4.68 14.60 -2.62
N TYR A 51 -5.46 13.64 -2.15
CA TYR A 51 -5.02 12.27 -1.92
C TYR A 51 -6.14 11.26 -2.14
N TYR A 52 -5.77 10.02 -2.41
CA TYR A 52 -6.68 8.88 -2.37
C TYR A 52 -6.00 7.69 -1.69
N TRP A 53 -6.80 6.81 -1.09
CA TRP A 53 -6.29 5.62 -0.40
C TRP A 53 -6.01 4.48 -1.38
N TYR A 54 -4.74 4.11 -1.58
CA TYR A 54 -4.35 3.06 -2.51
C TYR A 54 -3.18 2.19 -2.00
N LEU A 55 -3.41 0.86 -2.01
CA LEU A 55 -2.48 -0.19 -1.57
C LEU A 55 -1.84 0.04 -0.19
N TYR A 56 -0.76 0.79 -0.13
CA TYR A 56 0.14 0.93 1.02
C TYR A 56 0.00 2.29 1.74
N GLY A 57 -1.15 2.94 1.60
CA GLY A 57 -1.47 4.21 2.24
C GLY A 57 -2.12 5.19 1.27
N THR A 58 -1.97 6.48 1.56
CA THR A 58 -2.45 7.55 0.70
C THR A 58 -1.47 7.83 -0.44
N VAL A 59 -2.02 8.21 -1.58
CA VAL A 59 -1.29 8.59 -2.79
C VAL A 59 -1.76 9.99 -3.19
N THR A 60 -0.80 10.90 -3.39
CA THR A 60 -1.05 12.24 -3.93
C THR A 60 -0.79 12.22 -5.43
N PRO A 61 -1.80 12.53 -6.27
CA PRO A 61 -1.62 12.57 -7.72
C PRO A 61 -0.69 13.73 -8.12
N THR A 62 0.17 13.48 -9.10
CA THR A 62 1.17 14.46 -9.59
C THR A 62 0.93 14.87 -11.04
N SER A 63 0.00 14.25 -11.77
CA SER A 63 -0.19 14.47 -13.22
C SER A 63 -0.53 15.92 -13.61
N LYS A 64 -1.14 16.68 -12.69
CA LYS A 64 -1.51 18.09 -12.87
C LYS A 64 -0.57 19.08 -12.18
N THR A 65 0.57 18.59 -11.72
CA THR A 65 1.55 19.34 -10.93
C THR A 65 2.85 19.48 -11.72
N GLN A 66 3.77 20.32 -11.23
CA GLN A 66 5.13 20.40 -11.76
C GLN A 66 6.07 19.35 -11.14
N VAL A 67 5.59 18.60 -10.13
CA VAL A 67 6.32 17.48 -9.55
C VAL A 67 6.42 16.34 -10.55
N SER A 68 7.62 15.79 -10.69
CA SER A 68 7.89 14.62 -11.52
C SER A 68 8.54 13.52 -10.70
N ILE A 69 8.18 12.27 -11.01
CA ILE A 69 8.79 11.08 -10.44
C ILE A 69 9.56 10.39 -11.56
N THR A 70 10.87 10.25 -11.38
CA THR A 70 11.78 9.67 -12.37
C THR A 70 12.61 8.54 -11.78
N GLU A 71 13.24 7.74 -12.62
CA GLU A 71 14.17 6.69 -12.18
C GLU A 71 15.47 7.32 -11.65
N ALA A 72 15.83 6.97 -10.42
CA ALA A 72 17.07 7.36 -9.78
C ALA A 72 18.25 6.51 -10.29
N ALA A 73 19.47 7.01 -10.09
CA ALA A 73 20.69 6.31 -10.52
C ALA A 73 20.91 4.94 -9.86
N ASP A 74 20.24 4.67 -8.73
CA ASP A 74 20.29 3.40 -8.01
C ASP A 74 19.13 2.45 -8.34
N GLY A 75 18.34 2.76 -9.38
CA GLY A 75 17.20 1.96 -9.82
C GLY A 75 15.94 2.13 -8.96
N GLY A 76 15.95 3.03 -7.97
CA GLY A 76 14.75 3.45 -7.25
C GLY A 76 14.03 4.61 -7.94
N SER A 77 12.98 5.15 -7.33
CA SER A 77 12.37 6.41 -7.78
C SER A 77 13.06 7.63 -7.16
N LYS A 78 12.92 8.77 -7.84
CA LYS A 78 13.35 10.10 -7.40
C LYS A 78 12.25 11.11 -7.69
N VAL A 79 11.91 11.88 -6.67
CA VAL A 79 10.97 13.00 -6.76
C VAL A 79 11.75 14.28 -7.07
N ASP A 80 11.29 15.01 -8.08
CA ASP A 80 11.86 16.27 -8.53
C ASP A 80 10.76 17.33 -8.64
N CYS A 81 11.02 18.54 -8.15
CA CYS A 81 10.15 19.69 -8.28
C CYS A 81 10.98 20.89 -8.79
N PRO A 82 10.58 21.55 -9.89
CA PRO A 82 11.33 22.68 -10.44
C PRO A 82 11.07 24.00 -9.72
N ILE A 83 10.12 24.06 -8.77
CA ILE A 83 9.77 25.27 -8.05
C ILE A 83 10.79 25.52 -6.94
N GLU A 84 11.32 26.74 -6.88
CA GLU A 84 12.20 27.18 -5.80
C GLU A 84 11.38 27.78 -4.65
N PRO A 85 11.70 27.47 -3.37
CA PRO A 85 10.98 28.01 -2.21
C PRO A 85 10.89 29.54 -2.14
N ASP A 86 11.87 30.25 -2.70
CA ASP A 86 11.91 31.71 -2.72
C ASP A 86 10.96 32.32 -3.77
N THR A 87 10.34 31.48 -4.61
CA THR A 87 9.44 31.89 -5.71
C THR A 87 7.97 31.60 -5.44
N LEU A 88 7.65 31.10 -4.24
CA LEU A 88 6.29 30.74 -3.85
C LEU A 88 5.38 31.97 -3.82
N ASP A 89 4.19 31.85 -4.41
CA ASP A 89 3.17 32.92 -4.49
C ASP A 89 2.32 32.95 -3.20
N ALA A 90 2.98 33.19 -2.07
CA ALA A 90 2.35 33.29 -0.75
C ALA A 90 3.03 34.37 0.12
N GLU A 91 2.29 34.90 1.10
CA GLU A 91 2.85 35.88 2.04
C GLU A 91 4.02 35.27 2.84
N PRO A 92 5.12 36.01 3.09
CA PRO A 92 6.32 35.48 3.76
C PRO A 92 6.04 34.84 5.11
N ASP A 93 5.09 35.38 5.87
CA ASP A 93 4.68 34.82 7.16
C ASP A 93 3.99 33.46 6.98
N THR A 94 3.12 33.30 5.96
CA THR A 94 2.48 32.03 5.62
C THR A 94 3.52 31.00 5.17
N VAL A 95 4.48 31.39 4.32
CA VAL A 95 5.59 30.52 3.90
C VAL A 95 6.42 30.07 5.11
N GLY A 96 6.66 30.96 6.07
CA GLY A 96 7.34 30.64 7.32
C GLY A 96 6.61 29.58 8.14
N VAL A 97 5.30 29.74 8.35
CA VAL A 97 4.47 28.77 9.07
C VAL A 97 4.39 27.43 8.34
N ALA A 98 4.28 27.45 7.00
CA ALA A 98 4.27 26.24 6.18
C ALA A 98 5.61 25.49 6.26
N ARG A 99 6.73 26.21 6.19
CA ARG A 99 8.08 25.66 6.36
C ARG A 99 8.25 25.01 7.74
N ASP A 100 7.74 25.64 8.80
CA ASP A 100 7.75 25.04 10.13
C ASP A 100 6.87 23.79 10.24
N ALA A 101 5.78 23.70 9.46
CA ALA A 101 4.94 22.50 9.38
C ALA A 101 5.68 21.35 8.71
N VAL A 102 6.32 21.63 7.57
CA VAL A 102 7.15 20.66 6.84
C VAL A 102 8.29 20.12 7.70
N LYS A 103 9.00 21.01 8.41
CA LYS A 103 10.06 20.62 9.35
C LYS A 103 9.57 19.68 10.44
N GLU A 104 8.42 19.98 11.02
CA GLU A 104 7.83 19.15 12.08
C GLU A 104 7.49 17.75 11.57
N VAL A 105 6.94 17.63 10.36
CA VAL A 105 6.66 16.33 9.74
C VAL A 105 7.95 15.57 9.42
N LEU A 106 8.96 16.25 8.87
CA LEU A 106 10.27 15.65 8.59
C LEU A 106 10.98 15.19 9.87
N LEU A 107 10.96 16.00 10.92
CA LEU A 107 11.55 15.66 12.21
C LEU A 107 10.89 14.40 12.79
N ARG A 108 9.55 14.33 12.77
CA ARG A 108 8.82 13.10 13.17
C ARG A 108 9.22 11.91 12.29
N TYR A 109 9.32 12.10 10.97
CA TYR A 109 9.73 11.04 10.05
C TYR A 109 11.11 10.46 10.41
N TYR A 110 12.07 11.33 10.72
CA TYR A 110 13.42 10.91 11.13
C TYR A 110 13.45 10.29 12.52
N GLU A 111 12.75 10.87 13.50
CA GLU A 111 12.69 10.36 14.87
C GLU A 111 12.04 8.97 14.94
N MET A 112 11.03 8.72 14.13
CA MET A 112 10.36 7.42 14.06
C MET A 112 11.20 6.33 13.38
N GLY A 113 12.29 6.69 12.69
CA GLY A 113 13.14 5.72 12.00
C GLY A 113 12.66 5.37 10.58
N GLY A 114 11.93 6.27 9.92
CA GLY A 114 11.65 6.20 8.49
C GLY A 114 10.26 5.67 8.11
N LEU A 115 10.18 5.06 6.93
CA LEU A 115 8.92 4.83 6.20
C LEU A 115 7.94 3.88 6.89
N GLN A 116 8.42 2.80 7.52
CA GLN A 116 7.53 1.78 8.10
C GLN A 116 6.67 2.34 9.25
N PRO A 117 7.25 2.98 10.29
CA PRO A 117 6.47 3.61 11.35
C PRO A 117 5.55 4.73 10.85
N LEU A 118 5.99 5.52 9.86
CA LEU A 118 5.14 6.53 9.21
C LEU A 118 3.92 5.89 8.53
N THR A 119 4.13 4.75 7.86
CA THR A 119 3.05 3.97 7.25
C THR A 119 2.10 3.47 8.33
N ASP A 120 2.61 2.90 9.42
CA ASP A 120 1.75 2.37 10.48
C ASP A 120 0.88 3.45 11.12
N ARG A 121 1.46 4.63 11.38
CA ARG A 121 0.71 5.80 11.85
C ARG A 121 -0.38 6.21 10.86
N MET A 122 -0.07 6.23 9.56
CA MET A 122 -1.06 6.57 8.54
C MET A 122 -2.26 5.62 8.58
N TYR A 123 -2.05 4.31 8.75
CA TYR A 123 -3.14 3.34 8.84
C TYR A 123 -4.05 3.53 10.09
N GLU A 124 -3.65 4.33 11.08
CA GLU A 124 -4.55 4.75 12.16
C GLU A 124 -5.73 5.56 11.59
N ASP A 125 -5.48 6.36 10.56
CA ASP A 125 -6.47 7.17 9.84
C ASP A 125 -7.18 6.41 8.72
N ALA A 126 -6.87 5.12 8.51
CA ALA A 126 -7.47 4.34 7.43
C ALA A 126 -9.01 4.31 7.56
N PRO A 127 -9.74 4.61 6.47
CA PRO A 127 -11.20 4.77 6.50
C PRO A 127 -11.92 3.50 6.95
N TYR A 128 -11.39 2.32 6.59
CA TYR A 128 -11.98 1.04 6.96
C TYR A 128 -11.08 0.25 7.93
N GLN A 129 -11.69 -0.34 8.96
CA GLN A 129 -10.99 -1.22 9.90
C GLN A 129 -10.27 -2.38 9.20
N VAL A 130 -10.87 -2.91 8.13
CA VAL A 130 -10.29 -4.02 7.37
C VAL A 130 -8.93 -3.68 6.78
N GLN A 131 -8.63 -2.41 6.49
CA GLN A 131 -7.32 -1.99 5.99
C GLN A 131 -6.21 -2.18 7.04
N ARG A 132 -6.51 -1.87 8.31
CA ARG A 132 -5.59 -2.14 9.44
C ARG A 132 -5.35 -3.63 9.64
N GLU A 133 -6.40 -4.43 9.48
CA GLU A 133 -6.30 -5.89 9.60
C GLU A 133 -5.50 -6.52 8.45
N PHE A 134 -5.64 -6.01 7.23
CA PHE A 134 -4.79 -6.41 6.09
C PHE A 134 -3.34 -5.99 6.27
N ARG A 135 -3.08 -4.79 6.84
CA ARG A 135 -1.72 -4.35 7.15
C ARG A 135 -1.04 -5.28 8.15
N GLU A 136 -1.77 -5.74 9.16
CA GLU A 136 -1.28 -6.74 10.11
C GLU A 136 -1.01 -8.10 9.43
N LEU A 137 -1.90 -8.54 8.53
CA LEU A 137 -1.69 -9.76 7.76
C LEU A 137 -0.43 -9.68 6.87
N ASP A 138 -0.23 -8.57 6.15
CA ASP A 138 0.94 -8.33 5.30
C ASP A 138 2.24 -8.39 6.13
N LYS A 139 2.26 -7.77 7.32
CA LYS A 139 3.40 -7.88 8.25
C LYS A 139 3.66 -9.34 8.65
N GLN A 140 2.64 -10.05 9.12
CA GLN A 140 2.76 -11.45 9.54
C GLN A 140 3.30 -12.34 8.42
N LEU A 141 2.78 -12.18 7.20
CA LEU A 141 3.19 -12.97 6.04
C LEU A 141 4.60 -12.60 5.55
N ARG A 142 5.00 -11.32 5.57
CA ARG A 142 6.36 -10.91 5.19
C ARG A 142 7.40 -11.40 6.20
N THR A 143 7.14 -11.23 7.51
CA THR A 143 7.99 -11.77 8.56
C THR A 143 8.15 -13.28 8.43
N ALA A 144 7.08 -13.99 8.06
CA ALA A 144 7.12 -15.42 7.80
C ALA A 144 7.92 -15.80 6.54
N ALA A 145 7.97 -14.93 5.53
CA ALA A 145 8.69 -15.18 4.28
C ALA A 145 10.19 -14.85 4.38
N GLU A 146 10.58 -13.91 5.24
CA GLU A 146 11.95 -13.41 5.37
C GLU A 146 12.85 -14.28 6.27
N ASP A 147 12.28 -15.25 7.01
CA ASP A 147 12.99 -16.21 7.88
C ASP A 147 14.09 -15.53 8.74
N HIS A 148 13.68 -14.51 9.52
CA HIS A 148 14.57 -13.75 10.42
C HIS A 148 14.53 -14.32 11.85
N PRO A 149 15.48 -15.18 12.26
CA PRO A 149 15.55 -15.71 13.64
C PRO A 149 15.89 -14.65 14.70
N ASP A 150 16.27 -13.43 14.30
CA ASP A 150 16.80 -12.41 15.21
C ASP A 150 15.80 -11.29 15.59
N ILE A 151 14.57 -11.31 15.06
CA ILE A 151 13.49 -10.39 15.47
C ILE A 151 12.58 -11.13 16.47
N LEU A 152 13.10 -11.36 17.67
CA LEU A 152 12.36 -11.76 18.89
C LEU A 152 11.19 -12.76 18.67
N ASP A 153 11.53 -14.02 18.43
CA ASP A 153 10.92 -15.28 18.92
C ASP A 153 9.37 -15.52 18.91
N ASP A 154 8.50 -14.65 18.36
CA ASP A 154 7.03 -14.87 18.43
C ASP A 154 6.22 -14.51 17.14
N GLY A 155 6.87 -14.19 16.01
CA GLY A 155 6.18 -13.64 14.83
C GLY A 155 5.45 -14.64 13.93
N TYR A 156 5.88 -15.90 13.88
CA TYR A 156 5.32 -16.91 12.99
C TYR A 156 4.41 -17.89 13.73
N ASP A 157 3.14 -17.52 13.87
CA ASP A 157 2.08 -18.40 14.37
C ASP A 157 0.97 -18.50 13.33
N ARG A 158 0.82 -19.66 12.68
CA ARG A 158 -0.31 -19.91 11.76
C ARG A 158 -1.67 -19.67 12.42
N SER A 159 -1.76 -19.84 13.74
CA SER A 159 -2.97 -19.50 14.51
C SER A 159 -3.18 -18.00 14.60
N ALA A 160 -2.10 -17.20 14.71
CA ALA A 160 -2.17 -15.74 14.62
C ALA A 160 -2.65 -15.29 13.24
N ILE A 161 -2.08 -15.85 12.17
CA ILE A 161 -2.53 -15.59 10.79
C ILE A 161 -4.00 -15.95 10.63
N ARG A 162 -4.44 -17.13 11.12
CA ARG A 162 -5.85 -17.56 11.07
C ARG A 162 -6.77 -16.62 11.84
N ARG A 163 -6.35 -16.10 13.00
CA ARG A 163 -7.08 -15.07 13.75
C ARG A 163 -7.21 -13.79 12.94
N THR A 164 -6.13 -13.32 12.30
CA THR A 164 -6.14 -12.12 11.44
C THR A 164 -7.08 -12.30 10.23
N LEU A 165 -7.01 -13.42 9.52
CA LEU A 165 -7.95 -13.74 8.43
C LEU A 165 -9.42 -13.67 8.90
N SER A 166 -9.71 -14.20 10.09
CA SER A 166 -11.05 -14.13 10.67
C SER A 166 -11.47 -12.71 11.03
N ARG A 167 -10.55 -11.84 11.45
CA ARG A 167 -10.85 -10.42 11.72
C ARG A 167 -11.08 -9.64 10.43
N ILE A 168 -10.33 -9.93 9.37
CA ILE A 168 -10.56 -9.34 8.04
C ILE A 168 -11.97 -9.62 7.57
N VAL A 169 -12.42 -10.88 7.55
CA VAL A 169 -13.78 -11.23 7.10
C VAL A 169 -14.86 -10.55 7.96
N LYS A 170 -14.64 -10.43 9.27
CA LYS A 170 -15.61 -9.80 10.19
C LYS A 170 -15.69 -8.29 10.10
N SER A 171 -14.59 -7.64 9.74
CA SER A 171 -14.48 -6.17 9.65
C SER A 171 -14.66 -5.66 8.23
N PHE A 172 -14.81 -6.56 7.25
CA PHE A 172 -14.99 -6.17 5.86
C PHE A 172 -16.32 -5.41 5.69
N PRO A 173 -16.30 -4.22 5.07
CA PRO A 173 -17.50 -3.39 4.88
C PRO A 173 -18.39 -3.92 3.75
N THR A 174 -19.02 -5.08 3.95
CA THR A 174 -19.90 -5.71 2.94
C THR A 174 -21.13 -4.88 2.57
N ASP A 175 -21.55 -3.96 3.44
CA ASP A 175 -22.66 -3.05 3.14
C ASP A 175 -22.28 -2.01 2.07
N GLU A 176 -21.00 -1.61 2.02
CA GLU A 176 -20.45 -0.63 1.08
C GLU A 176 -19.88 -1.31 -0.16
N PHE A 177 -19.27 -2.49 -0.02
CA PHE A 177 -18.69 -3.28 -1.11
C PHE A 177 -19.33 -4.67 -1.25
N PRO A 178 -20.66 -4.77 -1.46
CA PRO A 178 -21.37 -6.07 -1.48
C PRO A 178 -20.92 -6.97 -2.64
N HIS A 179 -20.46 -6.38 -3.74
CA HIS A 179 -20.01 -7.12 -4.92
C HIS A 179 -18.71 -7.91 -4.67
N LEU A 180 -17.92 -7.56 -3.64
CA LEU A 180 -16.69 -8.27 -3.25
C LEU A 180 -16.93 -9.39 -2.23
N GLU A 181 -18.14 -9.53 -1.68
CA GLU A 181 -18.43 -10.49 -0.61
C GLU A 181 -18.12 -11.94 -1.03
N SER A 182 -18.52 -12.33 -2.24
CA SER A 182 -18.23 -13.68 -2.75
C SER A 182 -16.73 -13.94 -2.91
N ASP A 183 -15.98 -12.92 -3.34
CA ASP A 183 -14.54 -13.02 -3.56
C ASP A 183 -13.79 -13.04 -2.23
N LEU A 184 -14.25 -12.27 -1.23
CA LEU A 184 -13.75 -12.31 0.14
C LEU A 184 -13.88 -13.71 0.73
N TYR A 185 -15.05 -14.35 0.60
CA TYR A 185 -15.24 -15.71 1.12
C TYR A 185 -14.44 -16.75 0.34
N LEU A 186 -14.33 -16.60 -0.98
CA LEU A 186 -13.48 -17.48 -1.77
C LEU A 186 -12.01 -17.36 -1.34
N TRP A 187 -11.51 -16.13 -1.22
CA TRP A 187 -10.16 -15.82 -0.74
C TRP A 187 -9.92 -16.38 0.66
N TYR A 188 -10.82 -16.13 1.61
CA TYR A 188 -10.71 -16.65 2.98
C TYR A 188 -10.63 -18.17 3.02
N ASN A 189 -11.44 -18.87 2.21
CA ASN A 189 -11.43 -20.33 2.15
C ASN A 189 -10.10 -20.86 1.57
N VAL A 190 -9.60 -20.24 0.50
CA VAL A 190 -8.31 -20.62 -0.10
C VAL A 190 -7.17 -20.39 0.89
N MET A 191 -7.13 -19.22 1.54
CA MET A 191 -6.11 -18.86 2.53
C MET A 191 -6.15 -19.78 3.76
N SER A 192 -7.36 -20.09 4.26
CA SER A 192 -7.54 -21.01 5.39
C SER A 192 -7.09 -22.44 5.04
N THR A 193 -7.43 -22.90 3.84
CA THR A 193 -7.02 -24.23 3.35
C THR A 193 -5.51 -24.32 3.17
N GLU A 194 -4.86 -23.20 2.77
CA GLU A 194 -3.41 -23.14 2.67
C GLU A 194 -2.75 -23.25 4.05
N LEU A 195 -3.28 -22.56 5.07
CA LEU A 195 -2.78 -22.65 6.45
C LEU A 195 -2.93 -24.05 7.06
N ASP A 196 -3.93 -24.81 6.62
CA ASP A 196 -4.18 -26.19 7.06
C ASP A 196 -3.28 -27.21 6.33
N GLN A 197 -2.53 -26.79 5.30
CA GLN A 197 -1.59 -27.68 4.62
C GLN A 197 -0.46 -28.11 5.57
N PRO A 198 0.02 -29.35 5.47
CA PRO A 198 1.28 -29.76 6.10
C PRO A 198 2.43 -28.84 5.69
N ASP A 199 3.45 -28.70 6.54
CA ASP A 199 4.58 -27.79 6.31
C ASP A 199 5.27 -27.98 4.94
N GLU A 200 5.30 -29.21 4.44
CA GLU A 200 5.86 -29.56 3.12
C GLU A 200 5.10 -28.92 1.94
N PHE A 201 3.81 -28.63 2.11
CA PHE A 201 2.93 -28.08 1.07
C PHE A 201 2.50 -26.64 1.34
N TYR A 202 2.89 -26.10 2.48
CA TYR A 202 2.59 -24.74 2.89
C TYR A 202 3.56 -23.75 2.23
N SER A 203 3.02 -22.76 1.51
CA SER A 203 3.82 -21.69 0.91
C SER A 203 3.37 -20.31 1.40
N VAL A 204 4.22 -19.67 2.20
CA VAL A 204 4.01 -18.27 2.64
C VAL A 204 3.99 -17.33 1.44
N ASN A 205 4.86 -17.56 0.46
CA ASN A 205 4.95 -16.73 -0.75
C ASN A 205 3.67 -16.82 -1.58
N GLU A 206 3.05 -18.00 -1.66
CA GLU A 206 1.74 -18.13 -2.31
C GLU A 206 0.67 -17.37 -1.52
N MET A 207 0.67 -17.47 -0.19
CA MET A 207 -0.25 -16.68 0.65
C MET A 207 -0.07 -15.17 0.49
N LEU A 208 1.18 -14.67 0.44
CA LEU A 208 1.48 -13.26 0.14
C LEU A 208 0.92 -12.85 -1.21
N SER A 209 1.11 -13.68 -2.23
CA SER A 209 0.65 -13.40 -3.58
C SER A 209 -0.89 -13.37 -3.67
N LEU A 210 -1.58 -14.32 -3.04
CA LEU A 210 -3.03 -14.37 -2.98
C LEU A 210 -3.63 -13.23 -2.15
N SER A 211 -2.99 -12.90 -1.02
CA SER A 211 -3.35 -11.74 -0.19
C SER A 211 -3.20 -10.44 -0.96
N GLY A 212 -2.07 -10.24 -1.64
CA GLY A 212 -1.80 -9.06 -2.46
C GLY A 212 -2.81 -8.90 -3.58
N ALA A 213 -3.19 -9.98 -4.27
CA ALA A 213 -4.17 -9.92 -5.35
C ALA A 213 -5.56 -9.47 -4.87
N PHE A 214 -6.09 -10.06 -3.80
CA PHE A 214 -7.37 -9.61 -3.25
C PHE A 214 -7.28 -8.17 -2.72
N TRP A 215 -6.19 -7.85 -2.03
CA TRP A 215 -5.96 -6.52 -1.47
C TRP A 215 -5.92 -5.43 -2.55
N THR A 216 -5.25 -5.69 -3.68
CA THR A 216 -5.23 -4.74 -4.80
C THR A 216 -6.63 -4.44 -5.32
N VAL A 217 -7.46 -5.47 -5.53
CA VAL A 217 -8.86 -5.27 -5.97
C VAL A 217 -9.61 -4.38 -5.00
N PHE A 218 -9.58 -4.73 -3.72
CA PHE A 218 -10.29 -3.96 -2.69
C PHE A 218 -9.79 -2.52 -2.62
N MET A 219 -8.47 -2.29 -2.67
CA MET A 219 -7.91 -0.95 -2.59
C MET A 219 -8.17 -0.08 -3.81
N ILE A 220 -8.48 -0.66 -4.98
CA ILE A 220 -8.94 0.11 -6.14
C ILE A 220 -10.36 0.63 -5.90
N GLU A 221 -11.24 -0.17 -5.29
CA GLU A 221 -12.58 0.30 -4.89
C GLU A 221 -12.48 1.37 -3.80
N VAL A 222 -11.64 1.14 -2.78
CA VAL A 222 -11.39 2.14 -1.72
C VAL A 222 -10.84 3.43 -2.30
N ALA A 223 -9.92 3.40 -3.27
CA ALA A 223 -9.40 4.61 -3.89
C ALA A 223 -10.50 5.44 -4.58
N GLN A 224 -11.51 4.78 -5.15
CA GLN A 224 -12.62 5.44 -5.84
C GLN A 224 -13.67 5.99 -4.87
N GLU A 225 -13.84 5.40 -3.69
CA GLU A 225 -14.79 5.89 -2.67
C GLU A 225 -14.14 6.90 -1.71
N GLU A 226 -12.88 6.69 -1.33
CA GLU A 226 -12.14 7.43 -0.30
C GLU A 226 -11.01 8.26 -0.90
N HIS A 227 -11.39 9.41 -1.46
CA HIS A 227 -10.49 10.38 -2.07
C HIS A 227 -10.82 11.82 -1.64
N SER A 228 -9.82 12.70 -1.63
CA SER A 228 -9.98 14.13 -1.35
C SER A 228 -9.78 14.98 -2.59
N ASP A 229 -10.73 15.88 -2.85
CA ASP A 229 -10.60 16.99 -3.82
C ASP A 229 -10.23 16.58 -5.26
N ILE A 230 -10.45 15.31 -5.60
CA ILE A 230 -10.33 14.73 -6.94
C ILE A 230 -11.56 13.91 -7.28
N THR A 231 -11.74 13.62 -8.56
CA THR A 231 -12.83 12.80 -9.07
C THR A 231 -12.41 11.34 -9.22
N VAL A 232 -13.40 10.45 -9.22
CA VAL A 232 -13.23 9.02 -9.52
C VAL A 232 -12.50 8.80 -10.85
N GLU A 233 -12.79 9.59 -11.88
CA GLU A 233 -12.12 9.49 -13.19
C GLU A 233 -10.63 9.82 -13.09
N GLU A 234 -10.26 10.82 -12.29
CA GLU A 234 -8.85 11.17 -12.05
C GLU A 234 -8.14 10.06 -11.28
N VAL A 235 -8.74 9.53 -10.21
CA VAL A 235 -8.19 8.38 -9.48
C VAL A 235 -7.94 7.20 -10.43
N ARG A 236 -8.91 6.88 -11.28
CA ARG A 236 -8.80 5.79 -12.26
C ARG A 236 -7.67 6.02 -13.27
N ASN A 237 -7.53 7.25 -13.76
CA ASN A 237 -6.43 7.61 -14.66
C ASN A 237 -5.06 7.49 -13.98
N GLU A 238 -4.95 7.85 -12.70
CA GLU A 238 -3.70 7.73 -11.92
C GLU A 238 -3.35 6.26 -11.64
N ILE A 239 -4.35 5.40 -11.38
CA ILE A 239 -4.14 3.96 -11.14
C ILE A 239 -3.83 3.20 -12.44
N GLY A 240 -4.32 3.66 -13.60
CA GLY A 240 -4.15 2.99 -14.90
C GLY A 240 -5.25 1.96 -15.19
N ASP A 241 -6.50 2.42 -15.11
CA ASP A 241 -7.76 1.65 -15.01
C ASP A 241 -8.14 0.69 -16.15
N ASP A 242 -7.37 0.57 -17.24
CA ASP A 242 -7.63 -0.41 -18.32
C ASP A 242 -7.51 -1.90 -17.86
N ASP A 243 -7.13 -2.14 -16.61
CA ASP A 243 -6.80 -3.46 -16.09
C ASP A 243 -7.59 -3.88 -14.84
N VAL A 244 -8.51 -3.07 -14.28
CA VAL A 244 -9.19 -3.39 -13.00
C VAL A 244 -10.14 -4.57 -13.12
N ASP A 245 -11.11 -4.51 -14.03
CA ASP A 245 -12.05 -5.62 -14.28
C ASP A 245 -11.29 -6.90 -14.66
N ARG A 246 -10.26 -6.73 -15.50
CA ARG A 246 -9.39 -7.84 -15.92
C ARG A 246 -8.57 -8.38 -14.75
N PHE A 247 -8.15 -7.54 -13.81
CA PHE A 247 -7.43 -7.94 -12.61
C PHE A 247 -8.36 -8.66 -11.65
N GLN A 248 -9.60 -8.20 -11.46
CA GLN A 248 -10.63 -8.91 -10.71
C GLN A 248 -10.91 -10.29 -11.31
N GLU A 249 -11.11 -10.39 -12.63
CA GLU A 249 -11.31 -11.67 -13.33
C GLU A 249 -10.10 -12.60 -13.19
N ARG A 250 -8.87 -12.07 -13.32
CA ARG A 250 -7.64 -12.84 -13.11
C ARG A 250 -7.50 -13.33 -11.67
N MET A 251 -7.79 -12.47 -10.69
CA MET A 251 -7.76 -12.79 -9.26
C MET A 251 -8.78 -13.89 -8.95
N ARG A 252 -10.03 -13.75 -9.40
CA ARG A 252 -11.07 -14.76 -9.20
C ARG A 252 -10.68 -16.08 -9.86
N SER A 253 -10.24 -16.06 -11.12
CA SER A 253 -9.76 -17.25 -11.82
C SER A 253 -8.61 -17.93 -11.09
N ARG A 254 -7.69 -17.15 -10.51
CA ARG A 254 -6.58 -17.67 -9.71
C ARG A 254 -7.07 -18.36 -8.43
N LEU A 255 -7.96 -17.72 -7.68
CA LEU A 255 -8.54 -18.30 -6.47
C LEU A 255 -9.34 -19.58 -6.78
N GLU A 256 -10.12 -19.58 -7.86
CA GLU A 256 -10.88 -20.76 -8.30
C GLU A 256 -9.96 -21.91 -8.71
N ASN A 257 -8.90 -21.62 -9.45
CA ASN A 257 -7.89 -22.62 -9.83
C ASN A 257 -7.20 -23.19 -8.60
N LYS A 258 -6.74 -22.35 -7.66
CA LYS A 258 -6.12 -22.80 -6.41
C LYS A 258 -7.08 -23.64 -5.56
N LYS A 259 -8.35 -23.23 -5.45
CA LYS A 259 -9.40 -24.02 -4.78
C LYS A 259 -9.60 -25.38 -5.46
N ALA A 260 -9.63 -25.41 -6.80
CA ALA A 260 -9.77 -26.65 -7.56
C ALA A 260 -8.54 -27.57 -7.37
N GLU A 261 -7.33 -27.01 -7.33
CA GLU A 261 -6.11 -27.74 -7.01
C GLU A 261 -6.15 -28.32 -5.60
N GLN A 262 -6.48 -27.50 -4.59
CA GLN A 262 -6.63 -27.95 -3.20
C GLN A 262 -7.70 -29.05 -3.08
N THR A 263 -8.79 -28.98 -3.85
CA THR A 263 -9.85 -30.01 -3.85
C THR A 263 -9.42 -31.29 -4.56
N LYS A 264 -8.72 -31.18 -5.69
CA LYS A 264 -8.31 -32.30 -6.55
C LYS A 264 -7.09 -33.04 -6.01
N TYR A 265 -6.18 -32.30 -5.40
CA TYR A 265 -4.89 -32.79 -4.92
C TYR A 265 -4.76 -32.77 -3.39
N GLY A 266 -5.70 -32.21 -2.63
CA GLY A 266 -5.70 -32.29 -1.17
C GLY A 266 -5.54 -33.71 -0.61
N PRO A 267 -6.12 -34.76 -1.25
CA PRO A 267 -5.86 -36.16 -0.87
C PRO A 267 -4.62 -36.80 -1.52
N ARG A 268 -3.94 -36.12 -2.48
CA ARG A 268 -2.82 -36.66 -3.29
C ARG A 268 -1.48 -35.97 -3.07
N LEU A 269 -1.46 -34.75 -2.52
CA LEU A 269 -0.24 -33.99 -2.25
C LEU A 269 0.66 -34.70 -1.24
N GLU A 270 0.13 -35.55 -0.35
CA GLU A 270 0.93 -36.45 0.51
C GLU A 270 1.95 -37.36 -0.25
N ARG A 271 2.06 -37.33 -1.59
CA ARG A 271 2.85 -38.30 -2.36
C ARG A 271 3.65 -37.86 -3.60
N ASP A 272 3.71 -36.60 -4.05
CA ASP A 272 4.40 -36.33 -5.32
C ASP A 272 5.25 -35.04 -5.41
N GLU A 273 6.58 -35.23 -5.44
CA GLU A 273 7.62 -34.19 -5.53
C GLU A 273 7.67 -33.47 -6.89
N THR A 274 7.05 -34.01 -7.96
CA THR A 274 7.15 -33.43 -9.31
C THR A 274 6.26 -32.22 -9.55
N VAL A 275 5.18 -32.06 -8.77
CA VAL A 275 4.31 -30.87 -8.83
C VAL A 275 5.02 -29.63 -8.24
N ARG A 276 5.92 -29.85 -7.27
CA ARG A 276 6.72 -28.83 -6.55
C ARG A 276 7.58 -27.98 -7.48
N ALA A 277 8.36 -28.62 -8.36
CA ALA A 277 9.29 -27.90 -9.26
C ALA A 277 8.58 -27.01 -10.29
N ALA A 278 7.32 -27.31 -10.62
CA ALA A 278 6.52 -26.48 -11.52
C ALA A 278 5.87 -25.29 -10.79
N GLN A 279 5.54 -25.44 -9.51
CA GLN A 279 4.95 -24.38 -8.68
C GLN A 279 5.97 -23.32 -8.29
N ASP A 280 7.17 -23.72 -7.84
CA ASP A 280 8.23 -22.78 -7.45
C ASP A 280 8.68 -21.92 -8.65
N ALA A 281 8.80 -22.51 -9.84
CA ALA A 281 9.21 -21.80 -11.05
C ALA A 281 8.16 -20.78 -11.54
N VAL A 282 6.87 -21.03 -11.29
CA VAL A 282 5.80 -20.09 -11.65
C VAL A 282 5.71 -18.94 -10.64
N SER A 283 5.89 -19.23 -9.35
CA SER A 283 5.91 -18.22 -8.29
C SER A 283 7.14 -17.32 -8.38
N GLU A 284 8.35 -17.86 -8.64
CA GLU A 284 9.55 -17.05 -8.88
C GLU A 284 9.43 -16.15 -10.12
N ALA A 285 8.84 -16.68 -11.21
CA ALA A 285 8.62 -15.89 -12.43
C ALA A 285 7.67 -14.71 -12.19
N LEU A 286 6.67 -14.85 -11.32
CA LEU A 286 5.69 -13.80 -11.02
C LEU A 286 6.21 -12.75 -10.03
N VAL A 287 7.09 -13.13 -9.09
CA VAL A 287 7.78 -12.17 -8.20
C VAL A 287 8.78 -11.31 -8.99
N GLY A 288 9.43 -11.87 -10.01
CA GLY A 288 10.37 -11.15 -10.88
C GLY A 288 9.76 -10.07 -11.78
N PHE A 289 8.43 -10.00 -11.93
CA PHE A 289 7.76 -8.93 -12.68
C PHE A 289 7.39 -7.70 -11.83
N SER A 290 7.65 -7.71 -10.51
CA SER A 290 7.43 -6.54 -9.62
C SER A 290 8.70 -5.72 -9.32
N THR A 291 9.79 -5.98 -10.04
CA THR A 291 11.02 -5.17 -10.00
C THR A 291 11.40 -4.75 -11.42
N HIS A 292 10.62 -3.85 -12.00
CA HIS A 292 11.04 -2.90 -13.02
C HIS A 292 10.13 -1.67 -12.95
#